data_AF-A0A964JLE7-F1
#
_entry.id   AF-A0A964JLE7-F1
#
_cell.length_a   1.000
_cell.length_b   1.000
_cell.length_c   1.000
_cell.angle_alpha   90.00
_cell.angle_beta   90.00
_cell.angle_gamma   90.00
#
_symmetry.space_group_name_H-M   'P 1'
#
loop_
_entity.id
_entity.type
_entity.pdbx_description
1 polymer ?
#
loop_
_entity_poly.entity_id
_entity_poly.type
_entity_poly.pdbx_seq_one_letter_code
_entity_poly.pdbx_strand_id
1 'polypeptide(L)'
;MSDNAMEIDIDRGSIYLDGEWLTSADLTERMRAKIAAGDFKVSSLSLALEQLETLLGRLEMMSVKLTPEVLDTYARIAAHEQIPVAQLYRRALLHYLTTEEAATRLYESRRGG
;
A
#
# COMPACT_ATOMS: atom_id res chain seq x y z
N MET A 1 16.62 16.37 -6.53
CA MET A 1 15.90 16.37 -5.24
C MET A 1 15.24 15.02 -5.16
N SER A 2 15.78 14.12 -4.34
CA SER A 2 15.25 12.76 -4.24
C SER A 2 13.88 12.85 -3.59
N ASP A 3 12.86 12.45 -4.32
CA ASP A 3 11.51 12.26 -3.80
C ASP A 3 11.63 11.16 -2.73
N ASN A 4 11.63 11.54 -1.45
CA ASN A 4 11.89 10.63 -0.35
C ASN A 4 10.59 9.87 -0.06
N ALA A 5 10.14 9.08 -1.04
CA ALA A 5 8.95 8.25 -0.95
C ALA A 5 9.18 7.23 0.16
N MET A 6 8.54 7.46 1.31
CA MET A 6 8.55 6.52 2.41
C MET A 6 7.86 5.23 1.97
N GLU A 7 8.38 4.09 2.44
CA GLU A 7 7.80 2.78 2.10
C GLU A 7 6.47 2.61 2.84
N ILE A 8 5.40 2.22 2.14
CA ILE A 8 4.07 2.06 2.72
C ILE A 8 3.60 0.61 2.51
N ASP A 9 3.24 -0.05 3.61
CA ASP A 9 2.51 -1.30 3.61
C ASP A 9 1.01 -0.97 3.66
N ILE A 10 0.38 -1.07 2.49
CA ILE A 10 -1.03 -0.80 2.28
C ILE A 10 -1.92 -1.79 3.05
N ASP A 11 -1.50 -3.07 3.17
CA ASP A 11 -2.33 -4.09 3.82
C ASP A 11 -2.38 -3.89 5.34
N ARG A 12 -1.25 -3.46 5.91
CA ARG A 12 -1.15 -3.15 7.35
C ARG A 12 -1.56 -1.73 7.70
N GLY A 13 -1.71 -0.86 6.71
CA GLY A 13 -1.96 0.56 6.94
C GLY A 13 -0.82 1.20 7.73
N SER A 14 0.42 0.87 7.37
CA SER A 14 1.62 1.35 8.06
C SER A 14 2.66 1.90 7.11
N ILE A 15 3.45 2.87 7.58
CA ILE A 15 4.54 3.51 6.86
C ILE A 15 5.87 3.24 7.56
N TYR A 16 6.94 3.03 6.80
CA TYR A 16 8.27 2.80 7.34
C TYR A 16 8.97 4.14 7.61
N LEU A 17 9.23 4.41 8.88
CA LEU A 17 9.89 5.64 9.34
C LEU A 17 10.86 5.30 10.47
N ASP A 18 12.08 5.84 10.39
CA ASP A 18 13.12 5.71 11.42
C ASP A 18 13.42 4.25 11.84
N GLY A 19 13.32 3.31 10.90
CA GLY A 19 13.61 1.88 11.13
C GLY A 19 12.41 1.05 11.60
N GLU A 20 11.22 1.65 11.66
CA GLU A 20 10.03 1.01 12.22
C GLU A 20 8.81 1.19 11.33
N TRP A 21 7.92 0.21 11.35
CA TRP A 21 6.60 0.29 10.71
C TRP A 21 5.61 0.91 11.67
N LEU A 22 5.03 2.05 11.28
CA LEU A 22 4.14 2.85 12.12
C LEU A 22 2.77 3.01 11.46
N THR A 23 1.71 2.75 12.22
CA THR A 23 0.34 3.09 11.81
C THR A 23 0.05 4.57 12.04
N SER A 24 -1.07 5.07 11.49
CA SER A 24 -1.55 6.43 11.80
C SER A 24 -1.72 6.68 13.31
N ALA A 25 -2.14 5.65 14.06
CA ALA A 25 -2.27 5.71 15.51
C ALA A 25 -0.89 5.86 16.19
N ASP A 26 0.10 5.05 15.78
CA ASP A 26 1.46 5.12 16.32
C ASP A 26 2.11 6.48 16.05
N LEU A 27 1.96 7.00 14.84
CA LEU A 27 2.46 8.32 14.45
C LEU A 27 1.84 9.43 15.30
N THR A 28 0.51 9.39 15.48
CA THR A 28 -0.22 10.37 16.30
C THR A 28 0.24 10.32 17.76
N GLU A 29 0.41 9.12 18.31
CA GLU A 29 0.83 8.95 19.70
C GLU A 29 2.27 9.43 19.91
N ARG A 30 3.18 9.12 18.98
CA ARG A 30 4.57 9.62 19.03
C ARG A 30 4.65 11.14 18.95
N MET A 31 3.83 11.76 18.10
CA MET A 31 3.75 13.23 18.03
C MET A 31 3.27 13.82 19.34
N ARG A 32 2.21 13.27 19.95
CA ARG A 32 1.71 13.72 21.26
C ARG A 32 2.77 13.59 22.34
N ALA A 33 3.48 12.46 22.39
CA ALA A 33 4.54 12.23 23.36
C ALA A 33 5.69 13.25 23.22
N LYS A 34 6.12 13.54 21.98
CA LYS A 34 7.16 14.55 21.70
C LYS A 34 6.73 15.95 22.14
N ILE A 35 5.51 16.36 21.79
CA ILE A 35 4.95 17.66 22.18
C ILE A 35 4.85 17.77 23.71
N ALA A 36 4.37 16.72 24.38
CA ALA A 36 4.27 16.68 25.84
C ALA A 36 5.64 16.77 26.53
N ALA A 37 6.70 16.25 25.90
CA ALA A 37 8.07 16.36 26.36
C ALA A 37 8.74 17.72 26.03
N GLY A 38 8.03 18.64 25.37
CA GLY A 38 8.57 19.92 24.89
C GLY A 38 9.49 19.79 23.67
N ASP A 39 9.52 18.62 23.02
CA ASP A 39 10.23 18.39 21.76
C ASP A 39 9.30 18.63 20.57
N PHE A 40 9.47 19.77 19.89
CA PHE A 40 8.65 20.14 18.74
C PHE A 40 9.17 19.61 17.40
N LYS A 41 10.19 18.74 17.40
CA LYS A 41 10.70 18.10 16.18
C LYS A 41 9.78 16.95 15.74
N VAL A 42 8.62 17.32 15.20
CA VAL A 42 7.56 16.39 14.76
C VAL A 42 7.32 16.40 13.25
N SER A 43 8.07 17.19 12.48
CA SER A 43 7.84 17.38 11.03
C SER A 43 7.89 16.08 10.22
N SER A 44 8.82 15.17 10.52
CA SER A 44 8.91 13.86 9.85
C SER A 44 7.69 12.99 10.12
N LEU A 45 7.21 12.98 11.38
CA LEU A 45 6.02 12.24 11.79
C LEU A 45 4.76 12.81 11.14
N SER A 46 4.63 14.13 11.07
CA SER A 46 3.49 14.79 10.41
C SER A 46 3.46 14.49 8.91
N LEU A 47 4.60 14.56 8.24
CA LEU A 47 4.72 14.21 6.81
C LEU A 47 4.38 12.73 6.57
N ALA A 48 4.86 11.83 7.42
CA ALA A 48 4.57 10.40 7.33
C ALA A 48 3.07 10.10 7.51
N LEU A 49 2.42 10.78 8.47
CA LEU A 49 1.00 10.65 8.70
C LEU A 49 0.20 11.14 7.49
N GLU A 50 0.52 12.32 6.96
CA GLU A 50 -0.17 12.89 5.80
C GLU A 50 -0.05 11.98 4.56
N GLN A 51 1.15 11.45 4.29
CA GLN A 51 1.36 10.54 3.17
C GLN A 51 0.56 9.24 3.34
N LEU A 52 0.59 8.65 4.54
CA LEU A 52 -0.13 7.42 4.84
C LEU A 52 -1.65 7.64 4.70
N GLU A 53 -2.21 8.67 5.33
CA GLU A 53 -3.64 8.98 5.26
C GLU A 53 -4.08 9.32 3.84
N THR A 54 -3.27 10.07 3.08
CA THR A 54 -3.56 10.39 1.68
C THR A 54 -3.60 9.14 0.82
N LEU A 55 -2.66 8.22 1.01
CA LEU A 55 -2.65 6.97 0.25
C LEU A 55 -3.85 6.11 0.63
N LEU A 56 -4.05 5.85 1.93
CA LEU A 56 -5.12 4.99 2.42
C LEU A 56 -6.51 5.55 2.05
N GLY A 57 -6.68 6.87 2.07
CA GLY A 57 -7.93 7.52 1.67
C GLY A 57 -8.25 7.46 0.18
N ARG A 58 -7.28 7.07 -0.67
CA ARG A 58 -7.47 6.88 -2.12
C ARG A 58 -7.61 5.40 -2.52
N LEU A 59 -7.52 4.49 -1.56
CA LEU A 59 -7.66 3.06 -1.85
C LEU A 59 -9.11 2.71 -2.10
N GLU A 60 -9.34 1.99 -3.18
CA GLU A 60 -10.65 1.46 -3.54
C GLU A 60 -10.70 -0.04 -3.28
N MET A 61 -11.83 -0.53 -2.78
CA MET A 61 -12.04 -1.96 -2.56
C MET A 61 -12.51 -2.64 -3.85
N MET A 62 -11.83 -3.72 -4.22
CA MET A 62 -12.23 -4.59 -5.33
C MET A 62 -12.64 -5.96 -4.79
N SER A 63 -13.79 -6.47 -5.23
CA SER A 63 -14.27 -7.82 -4.90
C SER A 63 -14.43 -8.66 -6.15
N VAL A 64 -13.86 -9.87 -6.16
CA VAL A 64 -13.89 -10.82 -7.26
C VAL A 64 -14.19 -12.21 -6.71
N LYS A 65 -15.02 -12.98 -7.41
CA LYS A 65 -15.24 -14.40 -7.12
C LYS A 65 -14.21 -15.24 -7.87
N LEU A 66 -13.52 -16.12 -7.15
CA LEU A 66 -12.52 -17.03 -7.68
C LEU A 66 -12.88 -18.48 -7.33
N THR A 67 -12.37 -19.44 -8.08
CA THR A 67 -12.49 -20.85 -7.71
C THR A 67 -11.61 -21.15 -6.49
N PRO A 68 -11.94 -22.16 -5.66
CA PRO A 68 -11.12 -22.55 -4.52
C PRO A 68 -9.68 -22.90 -4.90
N GLU A 69 -9.49 -23.59 -6.04
CA GLU A 69 -8.16 -23.98 -6.55
C GLU A 69 -7.24 -22.78 -6.81
N VAL A 70 -7.80 -21.69 -7.36
CA VAL A 70 -7.04 -20.46 -7.58
C VAL A 70 -6.67 -19.83 -6.24
N LEU A 71 -7.61 -19.72 -5.30
CA LEU A 71 -7.35 -19.17 -3.96
C LEU A 71 -6.24 -19.94 -3.23
N ASP A 72 -6.32 -21.27 -3.23
CA ASP A 72 -5.33 -22.15 -2.59
C ASP A 72 -3.94 -22.02 -3.21
N THR A 73 -3.87 -21.81 -4.53
CA THR A 73 -2.60 -21.62 -5.24
C THR A 73 -1.93 -20.31 -4.82
N TYR A 74 -2.67 -19.21 -4.79
CA TYR A 74 -2.15 -17.92 -4.30
C TYR A 74 -1.76 -17.99 -2.82
N ALA A 75 -2.56 -18.65 -1.98
CA ALA A 75 -2.25 -18.81 -0.56
C ALA A 75 -0.95 -19.58 -0.32
N ARG A 76 -0.70 -20.66 -1.07
CA ARG A 76 0.56 -21.44 -0.98
C ARG A 76 1.79 -20.63 -1.40
N ILE A 77 1.69 -19.88 -2.49
CA ILE A 77 2.79 -19.03 -2.97
C ILE A 77 3.10 -17.94 -1.94
N ALA A 78 2.06 -17.26 -1.44
CA ALA A 78 2.22 -16.21 -0.43
C ALA A 78 2.85 -16.74 0.87
N ALA A 79 2.44 -17.93 1.32
CA ALA A 79 3.03 -18.58 2.49
C ALA A 79 4.52 -18.94 2.28
N HIS A 80 4.87 -19.44 1.10
CA HIS A 80 6.25 -19.75 0.74
C HIS A 80 7.14 -18.48 0.68
N GLU A 81 6.61 -17.39 0.11
CA GLU A 81 7.30 -16.09 0.02
C GLU A 81 7.24 -15.28 1.32
N GLN A 82 6.51 -15.74 2.34
CA GLN A 82 6.29 -15.04 3.62
C GLN A 82 5.70 -13.63 3.46
N ILE A 83 4.83 -13.45 2.48
CA ILE A 83 4.15 -12.18 2.19
C ILE A 83 2.63 -12.31 2.38
N PRO A 84 1.91 -11.19 2.62
CA PRO A 84 0.45 -11.18 2.57
C PRO A 84 -0.08 -11.63 1.20
N VAL A 85 -1.11 -12.49 1.18
CA VAL A 85 -1.71 -12.96 -0.09
C VAL A 85 -2.29 -11.81 -0.94
N ALA A 86 -2.77 -10.75 -0.28
CA ALA A 86 -3.27 -9.55 -0.96
C ALA A 86 -2.19 -8.84 -1.79
N GLN A 87 -0.94 -8.84 -1.33
CA GLN A 87 0.20 -8.33 -2.10
C GLN A 87 0.40 -9.13 -3.39
N LEU A 88 0.21 -10.45 -3.35
CA LEU A 88 0.32 -11.31 -4.52
C LEU A 88 -0.83 -11.06 -5.51
N TYR A 89 -2.07 -10.84 -5.03
CA TYR A 89 -3.19 -10.44 -5.88
C TYR A 89 -2.90 -9.12 -6.60
N ARG A 90 -2.41 -8.09 -5.89
CA ARG A 90 -2.03 -6.81 -6.51
C ARG A 90 -0.92 -6.98 -7.54
N ARG A 91 0.11 -7.78 -7.25
CA ARG A 91 1.18 -8.09 -8.21
C ARG A 91 0.63 -8.73 -9.49
N ALA A 92 -0.29 -9.69 -9.36
CA ALA A 92 -0.90 -10.34 -10.52
C ALA A 92 -1.73 -9.35 -11.37
N LEU A 93 -2.51 -8.48 -10.74
CA LEU A 93 -3.29 -7.44 -11.42
C LEU A 93 -2.38 -6.45 -12.15
N LEU A 94 -1.32 -5.96 -11.50
CA LEU A 94 -0.35 -5.07 -12.10
C LEU A 94 0.39 -5.74 -13.26
N HIS A 95 0.81 -6.99 -13.08
CA HIS A 95 1.47 -7.76 -14.13
C HIS A 95 0.57 -7.91 -15.36
N TYR A 96 -0.71 -8.24 -15.17
CA TYR A 96 -1.68 -8.29 -16.27
C TYR A 96 -1.76 -6.96 -17.02
N LEU A 97 -1.81 -5.82 -16.31
CA LEU A 97 -1.85 -4.49 -16.94
C LEU A 97 -0.59 -4.13 -17.74
N THR A 98 0.55 -4.75 -17.43
CA THR A 98 1.79 -4.57 -18.20
C THR A 98 1.86 -5.43 -19.47
N THR A 99 0.90 -6.34 -19.67
CA THR A 99 0.85 -7.14 -20.90
C THR A 99 0.40 -6.30 -22.09
N GLU A 100 0.96 -6.59 -23.28
CA GLU A 100 0.62 -5.90 -24.53
C GLU A 100 -0.87 -6.01 -24.87
N GLU A 101 -1.48 -7.16 -24.57
CA GLU A 101 -2.92 -7.36 -24.73
C GLU A 101 -3.75 -6.43 -23.85
N ALA A 102 -3.38 -6.28 -22.58
CA ALA A 102 -4.10 -5.39 -21.68
C ALA A 102 -3.92 -3.92 -22.12
N ALA A 103 -2.72 -3.53 -22.56
CA ALA A 103 -2.47 -2.20 -23.11
C ALA A 103 -3.32 -1.91 -24.35
N THR A 104 -3.48 -2.90 -25.25
CA THR A 104 -4.31 -2.78 -26.46
C THR A 104 -5.79 -2.60 -26.09
N ARG A 105 -6.33 -3.41 -25.18
CA ARG A 105 -7.72 -3.28 -24.71
C ARG A 105 -7.99 -1.95 -24.01
N LEU A 106 -7.02 -1.43 -23.23
CA LEU A 106 -7.11 -0.11 -22.58
C LEU A 106 -7.10 1.03 -23.59
N TYR A 107 -6.33 0.91 -24.68
CA TYR A 107 -6.33 1.89 -25.75
C TYR A 107 -7.69 1.94 -26.47
N GLU A 108 -8.24 0.77 -26.78
CA GLU A 108 -9.55 0.65 -27.44
C GLU A 108 -10.68 1.20 -26.56
N SER A 109 -10.68 0.89 -25.26
CA SER A 109 -11.73 1.37 -24.34
C SER A 109 -11.75 2.89 -24.18
N ARG A 110 -10.60 3.56 -24.28
CA ARG A 110 -10.49 5.03 -24.23
C ARG A 110 -10.91 5.72 -25.52
N ARG A 111 -10.95 5.00 -26.64
CA ARG A 111 -11.26 5.56 -27.96
C ARG A 111 -12.76 5.50 -28.29
N GLY A 112 -13.53 4.70 -27.54
CA GLY A 112 -14.97 4.50 -27.72
C GLY A 112 -15.87 5.16 -26.65
N GLY A 113 -15.31 6.01 -25.79
CA GLY A 113 -16.02 6.74 -24.73
C GLY A 113 -16.19 8.22 -25.02
#